data_AF-A0AAQ0KDP4-F1
#
_entry.id   AF-A0AAQ0KDP4-F1
#
_cell.length_a   1.000
_cell.length_b   1.000
_cell.length_c   1.000
_cell.angle_alpha   90.00
_cell.angle_beta   90.00
_cell.angle_gamma   90.00
#
_symmetry.space_group_name_H-M   'P 1'
#
loop_
_entity.id
_entity.type
_entity.pdbx_description
1 polymer ?
#
loop_
_entity_poly.entity_id
_entity_poly.type
_entity_poly.pdbx_seq_one_letter_code
_entity_poly.pdbx_strand_id
1 'polypeptide(L)'
;MTTPTRAAGLDALRAFVPHAGADYRRDRNHDTGPARTNASGLSPYIRHRLVTEQEVVDAVLERHSLHTAEKFVQEVFWRTYWKGWLEQRPEVWRRYREEVGDLLAGDLPAHYEDVVAGAVRDRGDGRVGA
;
A
#
# COMPACT_ATOMS: atom_id res chain seq x y z
N MET A 1 -0.80 8.26 16.00
CA MET A 1 0.67 8.34 15.78
C MET A 1 1.24 6.95 16.03
N THR A 2 2.06 6.41 15.12
CA THR A 2 2.60 5.04 15.24
C THR A 2 3.74 5.02 16.25
N THR A 3 3.68 4.15 17.26
CA THR A 3 4.78 3.94 18.22
C THR A 3 5.79 2.95 17.62
N PRO A 4 7.01 3.36 17.25
CA PRO A 4 7.92 2.55 16.42
C PRO A 4 8.70 1.52 17.25
N THR A 5 7.98 0.61 17.92
CA THR A 5 8.58 -0.47 18.71
C THR A 5 8.18 -1.84 18.16
N ARG A 6 9.01 -2.86 18.41
CA ARG A 6 8.68 -4.24 18.05
C ARG A 6 7.38 -4.71 18.72
N ALA A 7 7.18 -4.37 20.00
CA ALA A 7 5.96 -4.71 20.73
C ALA A 7 4.71 -4.14 20.04
N ALA A 8 4.71 -2.84 19.72
CA ALA A 8 3.60 -2.21 19.00
C ALA A 8 3.35 -2.81 17.61
N GLY A 9 4.42 -3.21 16.90
CA GLY A 9 4.30 -3.91 15.62
C GLY A 9 3.64 -5.28 15.75
N LEU A 10 3.99 -6.05 16.79
CA LEU A 10 3.37 -7.33 17.08
C LEU A 10 1.91 -7.19 17.55
N ASP A 11 1.60 -6.14 18.31
CA ASP A 11 0.22 -5.81 18.69
C ASP A 11 -0.63 -5.49 17.46
N ALA A 12 -0.11 -4.66 16.55
CA ALA A 12 -0.78 -4.34 15.30
C ALA A 12 -1.00 -5.59 14.43
N LEU A 13 0.00 -6.49 14.37
CA LEU A 13 -0.12 -7.76 13.64
C LEU A 13 -1.23 -8.61 14.25
N ARG A 14 -1.22 -8.84 15.57
CA ARG A 14 -2.25 -9.60 16.28
C ARG A 14 -3.65 -9.04 16.05
N ALA A 15 -3.79 -7.71 16.10
CA ALA A 15 -5.08 -7.05 15.87
C ALA A 15 -5.59 -7.26 14.44
N PHE A 16 -4.69 -7.32 13.45
CA PHE A 16 -5.07 -7.45 12.05
C PHE A 16 -5.27 -8.90 11.58
N VAL A 17 -4.55 -9.87 12.14
CA VAL A 17 -4.60 -11.29 11.74
C VAL A 17 -6.04 -11.82 11.56
N PRO A 18 -7.03 -11.52 12.43
CA PRO A 18 -8.42 -11.93 12.20
C PRO A 18 -9.03 -11.51 10.86
N HIS A 19 -8.61 -10.36 10.31
CA HIS A 19 -9.13 -9.75 9.10
C HIS A 19 -8.33 -10.09 7.83
N ALA A 20 -7.16 -10.74 7.95
CA ALA A 20 -6.26 -11.03 6.84
C ALA A 20 -6.78 -12.03 5.78
N GLY A 21 -7.96 -12.61 6.01
CA GLY A 21 -8.60 -13.59 5.13
C GLY A 21 -9.62 -12.98 4.15
N ALA A 22 -10.87 -13.45 4.24
CA ALA A 22 -11.94 -13.05 3.33
C ALA A 22 -12.26 -11.54 3.40
N ASP A 23 -12.20 -10.94 4.60
CA ASP A 23 -12.41 -9.50 4.79
C ASP A 23 -11.39 -8.68 4.01
N TYR A 24 -10.10 -9.00 4.16
CA TYR A 24 -9.05 -8.35 3.38
C TYR A 24 -9.27 -8.50 1.88
N ARG A 25 -9.59 -9.71 1.39
CA ARG A 25 -9.84 -9.95 -0.04
C ARG A 25 -10.95 -9.04 -0.58
N ARG A 26 -12.05 -8.91 0.17
CA ARG A 26 -13.23 -8.13 -0.20
C ARG A 26 -12.95 -6.63 -0.20
N ASP A 27 -12.28 -6.15 0.82
CA ASP A 27 -12.26 -4.72 1.13
C ASP A 27 -10.94 -4.02 0.79
N ARG A 28 -9.82 -4.72 0.53
CA ARG A 28 -8.47 -4.12 0.37
C ARG A 28 -8.35 -2.97 -0.65
N ASN A 29 -9.26 -2.89 -1.62
CA ASN A 29 -9.22 -1.89 -2.69
C ASN A 29 -10.17 -0.70 -2.42
N HIS A 30 -10.88 -0.68 -1.30
CA HIS A 30 -11.79 0.41 -0.96
C HIS A 30 -11.12 1.40 -0.01
N ASP A 31 -11.17 2.69 -0.33
CA ASP A 31 -10.77 3.73 0.61
C ASP A 31 -12.01 4.20 1.40
N THR A 32 -12.06 3.87 2.68
CA THR A 32 -13.11 4.33 3.60
C THR A 32 -12.69 5.56 4.41
N GLY A 33 -11.60 6.23 3.98
CA GLY A 33 -11.08 7.43 4.59
C GLY A 33 -10.18 7.17 5.82
N PRO A 34 -9.99 8.16 6.69
CA PRO A 34 -9.01 8.10 7.78
C PRO A 34 -9.24 6.96 8.80
N ALA A 35 -10.47 6.47 8.93
CA ALA A 35 -10.85 5.40 9.85
C ALA A 35 -10.74 3.99 9.24
N ARG A 36 -10.09 3.85 8.08
CA ARG A 36 -9.96 2.57 7.38
C ARG A 36 -9.25 1.49 8.22
N THR A 37 -9.79 0.28 8.17
CA THR A 37 -9.30 -0.90 8.90
C THR A 37 -8.96 -2.08 7.98
N ASN A 38 -9.24 -1.93 6.69
CA ASN A 38 -9.00 -2.93 5.64
C ASN A 38 -7.52 -3.04 5.22
N ALA A 39 -6.62 -2.25 5.82
CA ALA A 39 -5.18 -2.34 5.66
C ALA A 39 -4.52 -2.63 7.02
N SER A 40 -3.47 -3.45 7.02
CA SER A 40 -2.83 -3.91 8.27
C SER A 40 -2.08 -2.83 9.04
N GLY A 41 -1.70 -1.74 8.37
CA GLY A 41 -0.85 -0.70 8.99
C GLY A 41 0.55 -1.18 9.37
N LEU A 42 0.99 -2.35 8.90
CA LEU A 42 2.27 -2.96 9.32
C LEU A 42 3.50 -2.38 8.62
N SER A 43 3.32 -1.62 7.53
CA SER A 43 4.41 -1.08 6.72
C SER A 43 5.51 -0.33 7.51
N PRO A 44 5.20 0.51 8.51
CA PRO A 44 6.23 1.18 9.32
C PRO A 44 7.11 0.21 10.11
N TYR A 45 6.53 -0.88 10.64
CA TYR A 45 7.26 -1.87 11.43
C TYR A 45 8.11 -2.79 10.54
N ILE A 46 7.58 -3.18 9.38
CA ILE A 46 8.27 -4.05 8.42
C ILE A 46 9.44 -3.31 7.76
N ARG A 47 9.28 -2.02 7.42
CA ARG A 47 10.35 -1.20 6.83
C ARG A 47 11.63 -1.18 7.65
N HIS A 48 11.48 -1.12 8.97
CA HIS A 48 12.60 -1.08 9.90
C HIS A 48 12.93 -2.45 10.51
N ARG A 49 12.37 -3.54 9.97
CA ARG A 49 12.59 -4.92 10.44
C ARG A 49 12.23 -5.13 11.91
N LEU A 50 11.35 -4.30 12.48
CA LEU A 50 10.81 -4.50 13.83
C LEU A 50 9.90 -5.74 13.89
N VAL A 51 9.21 -6.00 12.78
CA VAL A 51 8.49 -7.24 12.48
C VAL A 51 8.93 -7.67 11.09
N THR A 52 9.18 -8.95 10.88
CA THR A 52 9.62 -9.51 9.61
C THR A 52 8.44 -9.97 8.76
N GLU A 53 8.62 -10.00 7.44
CA GLU A 53 7.64 -10.56 6.51
C GLU A 53 7.29 -12.01 6.84
N GLN A 54 8.29 -12.79 7.32
CA GLN A 54 8.09 -14.16 7.76
C GLN A 54 7.16 -14.25 8.98
N GLU A 55 7.41 -13.47 10.04
CA GLU A 55 6.52 -13.41 11.21
C GLU A 55 5.09 -13.03 10.82
N VAL A 56 4.91 -12.14 9.84
CA VAL A 56 3.59 -11.77 9.33
C VAL A 56 2.90 -12.94 8.62
N VAL A 57 3.61 -13.63 7.72
CA VAL A 57 3.06 -14.76 6.97
C VAL A 57 2.73 -15.92 7.92
N ASP A 58 3.64 -16.26 8.83
CA ASP A 58 3.45 -17.33 9.80
C ASP A 58 2.21 -17.06 10.66
N ALA A 59 2.09 -15.88 11.27
CA ALA A 59 0.93 -15.52 12.10
C ALA A 59 -0.41 -15.55 11.35
N VAL A 60 -0.41 -15.21 10.05
CA VAL A 60 -1.61 -15.28 9.23
C VAL A 60 -1.97 -16.72 8.88
N LEU A 61 -0.97 -17.55 8.54
CA LEU A 61 -1.17 -18.96 8.18
C LEU A 61 -1.47 -19.86 9.39
N GLU A 62 -1.11 -19.45 10.60
CA GLU A 62 -1.56 -20.07 11.85
C GLU A 62 -3.09 -19.98 12.03
N ARG A 63 -3.73 -18.94 11.49
CA ARG A 63 -5.17 -18.70 11.63
C ARG A 63 -5.98 -19.04 10.38
N HIS A 64 -5.45 -18.73 9.20
CA HIS A 64 -6.15 -18.84 7.93
C HIS A 64 -5.45 -19.83 7.02
N SER A 65 -6.21 -20.57 6.21
CA SER A 65 -5.60 -21.32 5.12
C SER A 65 -4.97 -20.36 4.11
N LEU A 66 -3.92 -20.81 3.42
CA LEU A 66 -3.29 -20.03 2.35
C LEU A 66 -4.31 -19.59 1.28
N HIS A 67 -5.28 -20.44 0.95
CA HIS A 67 -6.33 -20.09 0.00
C HIS A 67 -7.17 -18.88 0.48
N THR A 68 -7.50 -18.84 1.77
CA THR A 68 -8.27 -17.73 2.35
C THR A 68 -7.46 -16.44 2.47
N ALA A 69 -6.18 -16.54 2.82
CA ALA A 69 -5.29 -15.40 3.03
C ALA A 69 -4.45 -15.01 1.79
N GLU A 70 -4.67 -15.67 0.64
CA GLU A 70 -3.83 -15.59 -0.55
C GLU A 70 -3.48 -14.15 -0.94
N LYS A 71 -4.48 -13.26 -0.98
CA LYS A 71 -4.28 -11.86 -1.37
C LYS A 71 -3.43 -11.10 -0.36
N PHE A 72 -3.60 -11.33 0.93
CA PHE A 72 -2.77 -10.67 1.94
C PHE A 72 -1.32 -11.16 1.86
N VAL A 73 -1.12 -12.47 1.73
CA VAL A 73 0.22 -13.06 1.56
C VAL A 73 0.91 -12.51 0.31
N GLN A 74 0.20 -12.41 -0.82
CA GLN A 74 0.73 -11.80 -2.06
C GLN A 74 1.27 -10.39 -1.81
N GLU A 75 0.56 -9.54 -1.06
CA GLU A 75 0.98 -8.16 -0.78
C GLU A 75 2.26 -8.11 0.06
N VAL A 76 2.43 -9.04 1.00
CA VAL A 76 3.69 -9.19 1.75
C VAL A 76 4.85 -9.56 0.82
N PHE A 77 4.63 -10.48 -0.12
CA PHE A 77 5.64 -10.86 -1.12
C PHE A 77 5.95 -9.74 -2.12
N TRP A 78 4.92 -9.03 -2.62
CA TRP A 78 5.07 -7.91 -3.55
C TRP A 78 6.03 -6.86 -3.00
N ARG A 79 5.95 -6.57 -1.70
CA ARG A 79 6.86 -5.63 -1.04
C ARG A 79 8.33 -6.04 -1.18
N THR A 80 8.65 -7.30 -0.90
CA THR A 80 10.02 -7.84 -1.00
C THR A 80 10.48 -7.91 -2.44
N TYR A 81 9.59 -8.35 -3.33
CA TYR A 81 9.86 -8.41 -4.77
C TYR A 81 10.23 -7.04 -5.32
N TRP A 82 9.40 -6.01 -5.09
CA TRP A 82 9.64 -4.65 -5.60
C TRP A 82 10.93 -4.06 -5.04
N LYS A 83 11.24 -4.31 -3.77
CA LYS A 83 12.51 -3.88 -3.19
C LYS A 83 13.70 -4.49 -3.94
N GLY A 84 13.72 -5.81 -4.10
CA GLY A 84 14.82 -6.48 -4.81
C GLY A 84 14.88 -6.11 -6.30
N TRP A 85 13.73 -5.89 -6.94
CA TRP A 85 13.66 -5.47 -8.34
C TRP A 85 14.25 -4.06 -8.55
N LEU A 86 13.94 -3.12 -7.64
CA LEU A 86 14.46 -1.76 -7.65
C LEU A 86 15.96 -1.70 -7.30
N GLU A 87 16.42 -2.51 -6.35
CA GLU A 87 17.85 -2.61 -5.99
C GLU A 87 18.73 -3.05 -7.17
N GLN A 88 18.17 -3.84 -8.10
CA GLN A 88 18.86 -4.29 -9.31
C GLN A 88 18.75 -3.30 -10.48
N ARG A 89 17.94 -2.24 -10.36
CA ARG A 89 17.60 -1.31 -11.45
C ARG A 89 17.73 0.15 -11.03
N PRO A 90 18.96 0.63 -10.73
CA PRO A 90 19.19 2.01 -10.32
C PRO A 90 18.79 3.03 -11.40
N GLU A 91 18.72 2.64 -12.66
CA GLU A 91 18.31 3.50 -13.78
C GLU A 91 16.86 3.95 -13.67
N VAL A 92 15.97 3.14 -13.09
CA VAL A 92 14.55 3.50 -12.91
C VAL A 92 14.43 4.74 -12.04
N TRP A 93 15.17 4.79 -10.92
CA TRP A 93 15.15 5.94 -10.03
C TRP A 93 15.81 7.18 -10.66
N ARG A 94 16.94 6.99 -11.36
CA ARG A 94 17.62 8.09 -12.05
C ARG A 94 16.73 8.71 -13.12
N ARG A 95 16.12 7.88 -13.98
CA ARG A 95 15.21 8.33 -15.03
C ARG A 95 14.00 9.05 -14.45
N TYR A 96 13.37 8.49 -13.41
CA TYR A 96 12.27 9.16 -12.72
C TYR A 96 12.67 10.56 -12.20
N ARG A 97 13.87 10.69 -11.62
CA ARG A 97 14.40 11.96 -11.12
C ARG A 97 14.64 12.97 -12.23
N GLU A 98 15.15 12.53 -13.38
CA GLU A 98 15.33 13.35 -14.59
C GLU A 98 13.97 13.82 -15.11
N GLU A 99 13.01 12.91 -15.29
CA GLU A 99 11.65 13.22 -15.75
C GLU A 99 10.92 14.21 -14.82
N VAL A 100 11.06 14.05 -13.49
CA VAL A 100 10.52 15.01 -12.52
C VAL A 100 11.22 16.36 -12.63
N GLY A 101 12.54 16.39 -12.84
CA GLY A 101 13.29 17.63 -13.04
C GLY A 101 12.83 18.39 -14.28
N ASP A 102 12.66 17.69 -15.40
CA ASP A 102 12.17 18.25 -16.66
C ASP A 102 10.74 18.78 -16.52
N LEU A 103 9.86 18.02 -15.85
CA LEU A 103 8.48 18.43 -15.59
C LEU A 103 8.41 19.71 -14.75
N LEU A 104 9.25 19.84 -13.73
CA LEU A 104 9.27 21.02 -12.85
C LEU A 104 9.96 22.23 -13.48
N ALA A 105 10.82 22.03 -14.48
CA ALA A 105 11.46 23.10 -15.23
C ALA A 105 10.58 23.67 -16.35
N GLY A 106 9.59 22.90 -16.83
CA GLY A 106 8.61 23.31 -17.81
C GLY A 106 7.29 23.82 -17.21
N ASP A 107 6.31 24.05 -18.08
CA ASP A 107 4.94 24.33 -17.65
C ASP A 107 4.29 23.05 -17.11
N LEU A 108 3.76 23.14 -15.89
CA LEU A 108 3.00 22.04 -15.30
C LEU A 108 1.72 21.78 -16.12
N PRO A 109 1.23 20.53 -16.16
CA PRO A 109 -0.02 20.21 -16.84
C PRO A 109 -1.17 21.12 -16.36
N ALA A 110 -2.06 21.49 -17.28
CA ALA A 110 -3.28 22.19 -16.92
C ALA A 110 -4.00 21.41 -15.80
N HIS A 111 -4.52 22.13 -14.81
CA HIS A 111 -5.17 21.57 -13.60
C HIS A 111 -4.24 20.85 -12.61
N TYR A 112 -2.91 20.96 -12.73
CA TYR A 112 -2.00 20.40 -11.73
C TYR A 112 -2.33 20.87 -10.31
N GLU A 113 -2.53 22.18 -10.11
CA GLU A 113 -2.88 22.73 -8.80
C GLU A 113 -4.24 22.23 -8.29
N ASP A 114 -5.23 22.09 -9.19
CA ASP A 114 -6.56 21.56 -8.83
C ASP A 114 -6.44 20.10 -8.34
N VAL A 115 -5.63 19.27 -9.01
CA VAL A 115 -5.40 17.87 -8.62
C VAL A 115 -4.66 17.79 -7.29
N VAL A 116 -3.62 18.61 -7.08
CA VAL A 116 -2.86 18.67 -5.82
C VAL A 116 -3.73 19.12 -4.66
N ALA A 117 -4.64 20.06 -4.89
CA ALA A 117 -5.63 20.51 -3.89
C ALA A 117 -6.74 19.49 -3.62
N GLY A 118 -6.75 18.35 -4.33
CA GLY A 118 -7.85 17.37 -4.26
C GLY A 118 -9.16 17.88 -4.89
N ALA A 119 -9.12 19.00 -5.62
CA ALA A 119 -10.23 19.60 -6.33
C ALA A 119 -10.44 18.93 -7.70
N VAL A 120 -10.34 17.60 -7.77
CA VAL A 120 -10.70 16.85 -8.98
C VAL A 120 -12.21 17.02 -9.18
N ARG A 121 -12.58 17.89 -10.11
CA ARG A 121 -13.97 17.95 -10.59
C ARG A 121 -14.30 16.59 -11.18
N ASP A 122 -15.30 15.94 -10.58
CA ASP A 122 -15.89 14.73 -11.14
C ASP A 122 -16.20 15.01 -12.61
N ARG A 123 -15.55 14.29 -13.52
CA ARG A 123 -15.90 14.34 -14.93
C ARG A 123 -17.26 13.64 -14.98
N GLY A 124 -18.32 14.44 -14.91
CA GLY A 124 -19.70 13.97 -15.01
C GLY A 124 -19.77 12.94 -16.13
N ASP A 125 -20.08 11.72 -15.75
CA ASP A 125 -20.29 10.59 -16.64
C ASP A 125 -21.41 10.96 -17.61
N GLY A 126 -21.02 11.41 -18.80
CA GLY A 126 -21.88 11.65 -19.94
C GLY A 126 -22.34 10.34 -20.59
N ARG A 127 -22.81 9.37 -19.80
CA ARG A 127 -23.66 8.29 -20.31
C ARG A 127 -25.05 8.86 -20.56
N VAL A 128 -25.18 9.52 -21.71
CA VAL A 128 -26.47 9.69 -22.39
C VAL A 128 -26.90 8.30 -22.85
N GLY A 129 -28.10 7.90 -22.44
CA GLY A 129 -28.63 6.57 -22.70
C GLY A 129 -28.88 6.25 -24.17
N ALA A 130 -28.88 4.94 -24.43
CA ALA A 130 -29.91 4.20 -25.16
C ALA A 130 -29.81 2.73 -24.75
#